data_AF-A0A2K8P8B5-F1
#
_entry.id   AF-A0A2K8P8B5-F1
#
_cell.length_a   1.000
_cell.length_b   1.000
_cell.length_c   1.000
_cell.angle_alpha   90.00
_cell.angle_beta   90.00
_cell.angle_gamma   90.00
#
_symmetry.space_group_name_H-M   'P 1'
#
loop_
_entity.id
_entity.type
_entity.pdbx_description
1 polymer ?
#
loop_
_entity_poly.entity_id
_entity_poly.type
_entity_poly.pdbx_seq_one_letter_code
_entity_poly.pdbx_strand_id
1 'polypeptide(L)' 'MGSESEDELVIRLVVERLMQAHPRLAAGLVKAAVATAYEELRYARVRTYLPVLMERRARDLLPFDEQPPSP' A
#
# COMPACT_ATOMS: atom_id res chain seq x y z
N MET A 1 9.03 24.71 -5.36
CA MET A 1 9.09 23.27 -5.03
C MET A 1 7.99 23.05 -4.00
N GLY A 2 6.88 22.43 -4.41
CA GLY A 2 5.76 22.18 -3.50
C GLY A 2 6.25 21.24 -2.41
N SER A 3 5.96 21.59 -1.15
CA SER A 3 6.11 20.68 -0.02
C SER A 3 5.37 19.39 -0.36
N GLU A 4 6.09 18.28 -0.48
CA GLU A 4 5.49 16.96 -0.55
C GLU A 4 4.53 16.84 0.65
N SER A 5 3.26 16.54 0.38
CA SER A 5 2.27 16.43 1.46
C SER A 5 2.72 15.31 2.41
N GLU A 6 2.41 15.42 3.69
CA GLU A 6 2.62 14.32 4.66
C GLU A 6 1.96 13.02 4.15
N ASP A 7 0.84 13.15 3.44
CA ASP A 7 0.14 12.06 2.78
C ASP A 7 0.95 11.41 1.64
N GLU A 8 1.67 12.20 0.84
CA GLU A 8 2.51 11.70 -0.26
C GLU A 8 3.71 10.92 0.29
N LEU A 9 4.28 11.38 1.40
CA LEU A 9 5.34 10.66 2.12
C LEU A 9 4.83 9.33 2.68
N VAL A 10 3.63 9.32 3.27
CA VAL A 10 3.00 8.09 3.78
C VAL A 10 2.71 7.10 2.65
N ILE A 11 2.12 7.56 1.54
CA ILE A 11 1.85 6.70 0.37
C ILE A 11 3.14 6.07 -0.15
N ARG A 12 4.21 6.87 -0.30
CA ARG A 12 5.52 6.40 -0.78
C ARG A 12 6.10 5.33 0.16
N LEU A 13 6.08 5.58 1.47
CA LEU A 13 6.59 4.64 2.48
C LEU A 13 5.85 3.28 2.42
N VAL A 14 4.53 3.31 2.29
CA VAL A 14 3.71 2.08 2.22
C VAL A 14 3.98 1.32 0.91
N VAL A 15 4.10 2.02 -0.22
CA VAL A 15 4.46 1.40 -1.50
C VAL A 15 5.82 0.72 -1.43
N GLU A 16 6.85 1.39 -0.92
CA GLU A 16 8.20 0.83 -0.81
C GLU A 16 8.23 -0.44 0.05
N ARG A 17 7.54 -0.43 1.20
CA ARG A 17 7.42 -1.60 2.08
C ARG A 17 6.73 -2.78 1.40
N LEU A 18 5.62 -2.54 0.71
CA LEU A 18 4.89 -3.59 0.01
C LEU A 18 5.67 -4.14 -1.19
N MET A 19 6.42 -3.31 -1.90
CA MET A 19 7.32 -3.76 -2.97
C MET A 19 8.45 -4.64 -2.42
N GLN A 20 9.00 -4.30 -1.26
CA GLN A 20 10.02 -5.13 -0.59
C GLN A 20 9.44 -6.45 -0.09
N ALA A 21 8.22 -6.43 0.46
CA ALA A 21 7.54 -7.64 0.96
C ALA A 21 7.04 -8.56 -0.17
N HIS A 22 6.70 -7.98 -1.34
CA HIS A 22 6.13 -8.70 -2.47
C HIS A 22 6.90 -8.41 -3.77
N PRO A 23 8.16 -8.88 -3.90
CA PRO A 23 9.00 -8.61 -5.07
C PRO A 23 8.47 -9.24 -6.38
N ARG A 24 7.52 -10.17 -6.29
CA ARG A 24 6.89 -10.84 -7.43
C ARG A 24 5.67 -10.10 -7.98
N LEU A 25 5.11 -9.15 -7.22
CA LEU A 25 3.95 -8.38 -7.65
C LEU A 25 4.36 -7.21 -8.53
N ALA A 26 3.55 -6.92 -9.54
CA ALA A 26 3.80 -5.80 -10.43
C ALA A 26 3.74 -4.47 -9.65
N ALA A 27 4.75 -3.63 -9.86
CA ALA A 27 4.85 -2.31 -9.27
C ALA A 27 3.59 -1.45 -9.44
N GLY A 28 2.95 -1.53 -10.61
CA GLY A 28 1.70 -0.81 -10.90
C GLY A 28 0.52 -1.30 -10.07
N LEU A 29 0.47 -2.61 -9.78
CA LEU A 29 -0.58 -3.23 -8.97
C LEU A 29 -0.45 -2.84 -7.49
N VAL A 30 0.78 -2.84 -6.96
CA VAL A 30 1.06 -2.36 -5.59
C VAL A 30 0.69 -0.88 -5.44
N LYS A 31 1.10 -0.03 -6.39
CA LYS A 31 0.76 1.40 -6.38
C LYS A 31 -0.76 1.65 -6.44
N ALA A 32 -1.47 0.91 -7.30
CA ALA A 32 -2.92 1.02 -7.41
C ALA A 32 -3.62 0.60 -6.09
N ALA A 33 -3.21 -0.52 -5.50
CA ALA A 33 -3.76 -0.99 -4.22
C ALA A 33 -3.54 0.02 -3.08
N VAL A 34 -2.35 0.60 -2.98
CA VAL A 34 -2.06 1.63 -1.97
C VAL A 34 -2.84 2.91 -2.21
N ALA A 35 -2.99 3.34 -3.45
CA ALA A 35 -3.80 4.51 -3.80
C ALA A 35 -5.28 4.31 -3.45
N THR A 36 -5.84 3.13 -3.76
CA THR A 36 -7.22 2.78 -3.36
C THR A 36 -7.37 2.76 -1.83
N ALA A 37 -6.43 2.14 -1.12
CA ALA A 37 -6.46 2.13 0.34
C ALA A 37 -6.37 3.54 0.95
N TYR A 38 -5.56 4.42 0.37
CA TYR A 38 -5.49 5.82 0.77
C TYR A 38 -6.82 6.54 0.58
N GLU A 39 -7.45 6.41 -0.60
CA GLU A 39 -8.74 7.06 -0.89
C GLU A 39 -9.89 6.55 0.01
N GLU A 40 -9.87 5.27 0.41
CA GLU A 40 -10.84 4.73 1.37
C GLU A 40 -10.63 5.28 2.79
N LEU A 41 -9.39 5.64 3.15
CA LEU A 41 -9.00 6.03 4.51
C LEU A 41 -8.76 7.53 4.68
N ARG A 42 -8.66 8.32 3.60
CA ARG A 42 -8.40 9.78 3.62
C ARG A 42 -9.39 10.59 4.45
N TYR A 43 -10.61 10.07 4.61
CA TYR A 43 -11.70 10.67 5.39
C TYR A 43 -11.72 10.19 6.85
N ALA A 44 -10.82 9.29 7.24
CA ALA A 44 -10.71 8.82 8.62
C ALA A 44 -10.27 9.97 9.53
N ARG A 45 -10.99 10.11 10.65
CA ARG A 45 -10.85 11.22 11.61
C ARG A 45 -9.50 11.27 12.33
N VAL A 46 -8.70 10.19 12.27
CA VAL A 46 -7.40 10.06 12.93
C VAL A 46 -6.36 9.57 11.93
N ARG A 47 -5.58 10.51 11.36
CA ARG A 47 -4.57 10.24 10.33
C ARG A 47 -3.31 9.54 10.86
N THR A 48 -3.07 9.55 12.17
CA THR A 48 -1.91 8.90 12.81
C THR A 48 -1.85 7.40 12.53
N TYR A 49 -3.01 6.74 12.33
CA TYR A 49 -3.09 5.31 12.03
C TYR A 49 -3.25 5.01 10.54
N LEU A 50 -3.30 6.04 9.69
CA LEU A 50 -3.49 5.90 8.25
C LEU A 50 -2.48 4.93 7.61
N PRO A 51 -1.15 4.98 7.92
CA PRO A 51 -0.19 4.08 7.29
C PRO A 51 -0.48 2.60 7.59
N VAL A 52 -0.83 2.28 8.83
CA VAL A 52 -1.11 0.90 9.28
C VAL A 52 -2.39 0.36 8.66
N LEU A 53 -3.43 1.20 8.60
CA LEU A 53 -4.71 0.84 7.99
C LEU A 53 -4.56 0.66 6.47
N MET A 54 -3.80 1.54 5.81
CA MET A 54 -3.51 1.44 4.38
C MET A 54 -2.75 0.16 4.04
N GLU A 55 -1.72 -0.18 4.82
CA GLU A 55 -0.95 -1.38 4.60
C GLU A 55 -1.81 -2.65 4.75
N ARG A 56 -2.65 -2.72 5.78
CA ARG A 56 -3.57 -3.84 5.98
C ARG A 56 -4.56 -3.97 4.82
N ARG A 57 -5.19 -2.86 4.42
CA ARG A 57 -6.17 -2.87 3.33
C ARG A 57 -5.53 -3.21 1.99
N ALA A 58 -4.33 -2.71 1.72
CA ALA A 58 -3.58 -3.05 0.52
C ALA A 58 -3.30 -4.55 0.48
N ARG A 59 -2.86 -5.17 1.59
CA ARG A 59 -2.67 -6.63 1.65
C ARG A 59 -3.95 -7.41 1.35
N ASP A 60 -5.11 -6.97 1.85
CA ASP A 60 -6.40 -7.61 1.54
C ASP A 60 -6.79 -7.51 0.05
N LEU A 61 -6.31 -6.48 -0.65
CA LEU A 61 -6.55 -6.25 -2.08
C LEU A 61 -5.56 -7.00 -2.99
N LEU A 62 -4.41 -7.41 -2.44
CA LEU A 62 -3.41 -8.17 -3.19
C LEU A 62 -3.82 -9.64 -3.25
N PRO A 63 -3.76 -10.29 -4.43
CA PRO A 63 -3.94 -11.74 -4.50
C PRO A 63 -2.84 -12.43 -3.69
N PHE A 64 -3.17 -13.54 -3.04
CA PHE A 64 -2.18 -14.39 -2.35
C PHE A 64 -1.02 -14.69 -3.32
N ASP A 65 0.21 -14.51 -2.87
CA ASP A 65 1.42 -15.00 -3.55
C ASP A 65 1.45 -16.53 -3.35
N GLU A 66 0.45 -17.21 -3.92
CA GLU A 66 0.25 -18.64 -3.80
C GLU A 66 1.36 -19.32 -4.60
N GLN A 67 2.38 -19.80 -3.90
CA GLN A 67 3.39 -20.69 -4.46
C GLN A 67 2.67 -21.95 -4.96
N PRO A 68 2.67 -22.26 -6.27
CA PRO A 68 2.22 -23.58 -6.70
C PRO A 68 3.16 -24.62 -6.07
N PRO A 69 2.64 -25.71 -5.50
CA PRO A 69 3.49 -26.77 -4.92
C PRO A 69 4.44 -27.27 -6.02
N SER A 70 5.75 -27.25 -5.73
CA SER A 70 6.74 -27.86 -6.63
C SER A 70 6.51 -29.38 -6.68
N PRO A 71 6.63 -30.00 -7.87
CA PRO A 71 6.45 -31.44 -8.08
C PRO A 71 7.55 -32.28 -7.41
#